data_AF-A0A8S0XQH9-F1
#
_entry.id   AF-A0A8S0XQH9-F1
#
_cell.length_a   1.000
_cell.length_b   1.000
_cell.length_c   1.000
_cell.angle_alpha   90.00
_cell.angle_beta   90.00
_cell.angle_gamma   90.00
#
_symmetry.space_group_name_H-M   'P 1'
#
loop_
_entity.id
_entity.type
_entity.pdbx_description
1 polymer ?
#
loop_
_entity_poly.entity_id
_entity_poly.type
_entity_poly.pdbx_seq_one_letter_code
_entity_poly.pdbx_strand_id
1 'polypeptide(L)'
;MGGTWHVEGQLNEHICATALYYYSNVNITDSTLAFRQQSNAEDATEMPYEQDEHAFLTDIFGCRNYEPGVQNVGGVHTREGRLLTFPNILQHQVQPFGLKDSTKPGHRKILALFLVDPHMRVLSTANVPPQQKEWWVERLDEVRTGLDKLPRELKDEVFNEVKDGFPISLKEAKELREELMEERKAFEIKHDSAFKAIEFSLCEH
;
A
#
# COMPACT_ATOMS: atom_id res chain seq x y z
N MET A 1 -0.35 13.96 -12.02
CA MET A 1 -0.09 13.04 -10.89
C MET A 1 -1.23 12.02 -10.84
N GLY A 2 -1.01 10.84 -10.28
CA GLY A 2 -1.99 9.75 -10.19
C GLY A 2 -1.30 8.47 -9.72
N GLY A 3 -2.09 7.44 -9.40
CA GLY A 3 -1.59 6.13 -8.98
C GLY A 3 -1.92 5.01 -9.97
N THR A 4 -1.32 3.86 -9.76
CA THR A 4 -1.71 2.56 -10.32
C THR A 4 -2.81 1.92 -9.48
N TRP A 5 -3.52 0.94 -10.03
CA TRP A 5 -4.42 0.11 -9.24
C TRP A 5 -3.62 -0.84 -8.36
N HIS A 6 -3.85 -0.81 -7.06
CA HIS A 6 -3.12 -1.63 -6.10
C HIS A 6 -3.93 -1.90 -4.82
N VAL A 7 -3.44 -2.85 -4.02
CA VAL A 7 -3.80 -3.03 -2.61
C VAL A 7 -2.60 -2.62 -1.76
N GLU A 8 -2.81 -2.36 -0.48
CA GLU A 8 -1.74 -1.92 0.42
C GLU A 8 -0.91 -3.10 0.90
N GLY A 9 0.40 -2.99 0.69
CA GLY A 9 1.37 -3.99 1.08
C GLY A 9 1.30 -5.30 0.29
N GLN A 10 2.04 -6.28 0.79
CA GLN A 10 2.21 -7.63 0.29
C GLN A 10 1.74 -8.66 1.34
N LEU A 11 1.71 -9.94 0.95
CA LEU A 11 1.21 -11.03 1.79
C LEU A 11 1.89 -11.12 3.16
N ASN A 12 3.18 -10.78 3.25
CA ASN A 12 3.98 -10.79 4.48
C ASN A 12 3.66 -9.63 5.44
N GLU A 13 3.04 -8.55 4.97
CA GLU A 13 2.68 -7.40 5.80
C GLU A 13 1.31 -7.60 6.49
N HIS A 14 0.51 -8.55 6.02
CA HIS A 14 -0.78 -8.95 6.59
C HIS A 14 -1.75 -7.77 6.84
N ILE A 15 -1.72 -6.76 5.99
CA ILE A 15 -2.60 -5.59 6.08
C ILE A 15 -4.01 -6.01 5.69
N CYS A 16 -4.98 -5.84 6.59
CA CYS A 16 -6.38 -6.17 6.36
C CYS A 16 -7.26 -4.94 6.12
N ALA A 17 -6.83 -3.75 6.56
CA ALA A 17 -7.54 -2.50 6.29
C ALA A 17 -6.59 -1.29 6.28
N THR A 18 -7.03 -0.24 5.59
CA THR A 18 -6.27 1.00 5.43
C THR A 18 -7.13 2.18 5.85
N ALA A 19 -6.49 3.15 6.53
CA ALA A 19 -7.07 4.44 6.84
C ALA A 19 -6.21 5.57 6.29
N LEU A 20 -6.80 6.44 5.46
CA LEU A 20 -6.15 7.60 4.86
C LEU A 20 -6.79 8.90 5.36
N TYR A 21 -6.00 9.76 5.98
CA TYR A 21 -6.44 11.08 6.43
C TYR A 21 -5.77 12.20 5.63
N TYR A 22 -6.58 12.93 4.84
CA TYR A 22 -6.14 14.04 4.00
C TYR A 22 -6.11 15.33 4.81
N TYR A 23 -5.02 15.60 5.53
CA TYR A 23 -4.98 16.71 6.48
C TYR A 23 -4.59 18.07 5.86
N SER A 24 -4.07 18.11 4.62
CA SER A 24 -3.81 19.38 3.95
C SER A 24 -3.79 19.23 2.43
N ASN A 25 -4.61 20.02 1.73
CA ASN A 25 -4.71 20.09 0.27
C ASN A 25 -4.71 21.55 -0.20
N VAL A 26 -3.59 22.01 -0.78
CA VAL A 26 -3.43 23.40 -1.24
C VAL A 26 -3.08 23.43 -2.72
N ASN A 27 -3.81 24.24 -3.50
CA ASN A 27 -3.58 24.42 -4.94
C ASN A 27 -3.62 23.11 -5.75
N ILE A 28 -4.46 22.16 -5.36
CA ILE A 28 -4.64 20.87 -6.06
C ILE A 28 -6.06 20.76 -6.61
N THR A 29 -6.20 20.24 -7.84
CA THR A 29 -7.51 19.94 -8.45
C THR A 29 -8.25 18.86 -7.65
N ASP A 30 -9.56 18.83 -7.78
CA ASP A 30 -10.34 17.75 -7.18
C ASP A 30 -9.87 16.40 -7.74
N SER A 31 -9.82 15.40 -6.86
CA SER A 31 -9.31 14.05 -7.15
C SER A 31 -10.09 13.06 -6.31
N THR A 32 -10.14 11.83 -6.80
CA THR A 32 -10.96 10.77 -6.23
C THR A 32 -10.06 9.56 -5.95
N LEU A 33 -10.31 8.89 -4.83
CA LEU A 33 -9.80 7.55 -4.61
C LEU A 33 -10.83 6.59 -5.19
N ALA A 34 -10.51 5.99 -6.33
CA ALA A 34 -11.39 5.02 -6.98
C ALA A 34 -11.16 3.63 -6.39
N PHE A 35 -12.21 2.82 -6.36
CA PHE A 35 -12.22 1.47 -5.83
C PHE A 35 -12.82 0.51 -6.85
N ARG A 36 -12.26 -0.69 -6.89
CA ARG A 36 -12.81 -1.82 -7.63
C ARG A 36 -12.58 -3.11 -6.85
N GLN A 37 -13.40 -4.10 -7.15
CA GLN A 37 -13.34 -5.41 -6.53
C GLN A 37 -13.46 -6.49 -7.60
N GLN A 38 -13.10 -7.71 -7.23
CA GLN A 38 -13.37 -8.88 -8.04
C GLN A 38 -14.78 -9.40 -7.66
N SER A 39 -15.64 -9.53 -8.65
CA SER A 39 -16.93 -10.19 -8.52
C SER A 39 -16.72 -11.69 -8.52
N ASN A 40 -17.52 -12.41 -7.73
CA ASN A 40 -17.51 -13.87 -7.78
C ASN A 40 -18.21 -14.34 -9.07
N ALA A 41 -17.47 -15.04 -9.93
CA ALA A 41 -18.03 -15.62 -11.16
C ALA A 41 -19.04 -16.73 -10.85
N GLU A 42 -18.85 -17.46 -9.75
CA GLU A 42 -19.76 -18.52 -9.31
C GLU A 42 -21.13 -17.94 -8.94
N ASP A 43 -21.16 -16.83 -8.20
CA ASP A 43 -22.41 -16.15 -7.84
C ASP A 43 -23.25 -15.82 -9.08
N ALA A 44 -22.62 -15.41 -10.19
CA ALA A 44 -23.35 -15.12 -11.43
C ALA A 44 -23.81 -16.39 -12.16
N THR A 45 -23.07 -17.50 -12.10
CA THR A 45 -23.51 -18.78 -12.68
C THR A 45 -24.70 -19.38 -11.94
N GLU A 46 -24.85 -19.10 -10.64
CA GLU A 46 -25.96 -19.59 -9.84
C GLU A 46 -27.25 -18.76 -10.00
N MET A 47 -27.17 -17.59 -10.65
CA MET A 47 -28.35 -16.77 -10.91
C MET A 47 -29.25 -17.44 -11.95
N PRO A 48 -30.58 -17.44 -11.78
CA PRO A 48 -31.48 -17.88 -12.84
C PRO A 48 -31.50 -16.83 -13.96
N TYR A 49 -31.08 -17.21 -15.16
CA TYR A 49 -31.16 -16.40 -16.38
C TYR A 49 -31.72 -17.23 -17.54
N GLU A 50 -32.36 -16.57 -18.51
CA GLU A 50 -32.80 -17.22 -19.75
C GLU A 50 -31.62 -17.41 -20.70
N GLN A 51 -31.69 -18.39 -21.60
CA GLN A 51 -30.63 -18.60 -22.60
C GLN A 51 -30.38 -17.30 -23.38
N ASP A 52 -29.10 -16.99 -23.61
CA ASP A 52 -28.60 -15.78 -24.28
C ASP A 52 -28.88 -14.44 -23.56
N GLU A 53 -29.56 -14.45 -22.39
CA GLU A 53 -29.87 -13.25 -21.62
C GLU A 53 -28.80 -12.94 -20.57
N HIS A 54 -27.77 -12.19 -21.00
CA HIS A 54 -26.64 -11.80 -20.15
C HIS A 54 -26.67 -10.34 -19.67
N ALA A 55 -27.74 -9.59 -19.96
CA ALA A 55 -27.83 -8.17 -19.61
C ALA A 55 -27.67 -7.92 -18.09
N PHE A 56 -28.14 -8.88 -17.27
CA PHE A 56 -28.03 -8.81 -15.81
C PHE A 56 -26.59 -8.74 -15.30
N LEU A 57 -25.61 -9.27 -16.05
CA LEU A 57 -24.19 -9.17 -15.67
C LEU A 57 -23.74 -7.72 -15.60
N THR A 58 -24.19 -6.89 -16.53
CA THR A 58 -23.85 -5.47 -16.55
C THR A 58 -24.61 -4.71 -15.47
N ASP A 59 -25.88 -5.02 -15.26
CA ASP A 59 -26.71 -4.31 -14.28
C ASP A 59 -26.31 -4.61 -12.81
N ILE A 60 -25.91 -5.86 -12.53
CA ILE A 60 -25.59 -6.31 -11.16
C ILE A 60 -24.09 -6.21 -10.89
N PHE A 61 -23.28 -6.73 -11.80
CA PHE A 61 -21.83 -6.85 -11.59
C PHE A 61 -21.03 -5.78 -12.33
N GLY A 62 -21.65 -4.98 -13.21
CA GLY A 62 -20.94 -3.98 -14.01
C GLY A 62 -19.97 -4.58 -15.04
N CYS A 63 -20.11 -5.88 -15.34
CA CYS A 63 -19.24 -6.64 -16.23
C CYS A 63 -20.05 -7.22 -17.40
N ARG A 64 -19.35 -7.73 -18.41
CA ARG A 64 -19.98 -8.49 -19.50
C ARG A 64 -19.53 -9.94 -19.47
N ASN A 65 -20.26 -10.80 -20.17
CA ASN A 65 -19.82 -12.18 -20.39
C ASN A 65 -18.49 -12.17 -21.16
N TYR A 66 -17.57 -13.06 -20.79
CA TYR A 66 -16.20 -13.17 -21.30
C TYR A 66 -15.31 -11.93 -21.06
N GLU A 67 -15.68 -11.08 -20.10
CA GLU A 67 -14.82 -10.01 -19.61
C GLU A 67 -14.33 -10.32 -18.19
N PRO A 68 -13.21 -9.71 -17.75
CA PRO A 68 -12.78 -9.78 -16.37
C PRO A 68 -13.92 -9.43 -15.41
N GLY A 69 -14.10 -10.26 -14.38
CA GLY A 69 -15.04 -10.06 -13.28
C GLY A 69 -14.61 -8.91 -12.36
N VAL A 70 -14.20 -7.78 -12.92
CA VAL A 70 -13.71 -6.60 -12.19
C VAL A 70 -14.80 -5.55 -12.14
N GLN A 71 -15.46 -5.46 -11.00
CA GLN A 71 -16.51 -4.47 -10.76
C GLN A 71 -15.92 -3.16 -10.23
N ASN A 72 -16.19 -2.06 -10.93
CA ASN A 72 -15.89 -0.73 -10.41
C ASN A 72 -16.92 -0.34 -9.34
N VAL A 73 -16.47 -0.23 -8.09
CA VAL A 73 -17.34 0.07 -6.93
C VAL A 73 -17.58 1.57 -6.79
N GLY A 74 -16.81 2.38 -7.51
CA GLY A 74 -16.95 3.84 -7.56
C GLY A 74 -15.76 4.53 -6.93
N GLY A 75 -15.95 5.73 -6.38
CA GLY A 75 -14.84 6.46 -5.79
C GLY A 75 -15.27 7.58 -4.85
N VAL A 76 -14.33 7.96 -3.98
CA VAL A 76 -14.56 8.99 -2.97
C VAL A 76 -13.64 10.17 -3.17
N HIS A 77 -14.19 11.39 -3.21
CA HIS A 77 -13.37 12.61 -3.32
C HIS A 77 -12.39 12.74 -2.16
N THR A 78 -11.17 13.16 -2.45
CA THR A 78 -10.04 13.23 -1.51
C THR A 78 -9.82 14.64 -0.97
N ARG A 79 -10.84 15.19 -0.30
CA ARG A 79 -10.86 16.57 0.21
C ARG A 79 -10.09 16.71 1.52
N GLU A 80 -9.63 17.92 1.84
CA GLU A 80 -8.99 18.21 3.13
C GLU A 80 -9.94 17.91 4.29
N GLY A 81 -9.41 17.41 5.40
CA GLY A 81 -10.17 17.00 6.58
C GLY A 81 -10.88 15.66 6.45
N ARG A 82 -10.74 14.96 5.32
CA ARG A 82 -11.40 13.67 5.10
C ARG A 82 -10.58 12.50 5.62
N LEU A 83 -11.21 11.66 6.43
CA LEU A 83 -10.74 10.32 6.78
C LEU A 83 -11.48 9.30 5.92
N LEU A 84 -10.73 8.40 5.27
CA LEU A 84 -11.26 7.25 4.54
C LEU A 84 -10.74 5.98 5.19
N THR A 85 -11.63 5.03 5.44
CA THR A 85 -11.28 3.70 5.95
C THR A 85 -11.89 2.64 5.04
N PHE A 86 -11.10 1.68 4.59
CA PHE A 86 -11.56 0.64 3.68
C PHE A 86 -10.79 -0.67 3.90
N PRO A 87 -11.42 -1.83 3.64
CA PRO A 87 -10.75 -3.11 3.73
C PRO A 87 -9.74 -3.28 2.58
N ASN A 88 -8.65 -4.00 2.84
CA ASN A 88 -7.56 -4.20 1.87
C ASN A 88 -7.90 -5.21 0.76
N ILE A 89 -9.14 -5.69 0.71
CA ILE A 89 -9.69 -6.49 -0.41
C ILE A 89 -10.05 -5.62 -1.62
N LEU A 90 -10.22 -4.32 -1.42
CA LEU A 90 -10.54 -3.39 -2.51
C LEU A 90 -9.25 -2.90 -3.16
N GLN A 91 -9.09 -3.19 -4.45
CA GLN A 91 -8.09 -2.49 -5.23
C GLN A 91 -8.51 -1.03 -5.35
N HIS A 92 -7.55 -0.12 -5.17
CA HIS A 92 -7.81 1.29 -5.23
C HIS A 92 -6.79 2.01 -6.11
N GLN A 93 -7.19 3.18 -6.60
CA GLN A 93 -6.37 4.02 -7.47
C GLN A 93 -6.61 5.49 -7.16
N VAL A 94 -5.53 6.24 -6.94
CA VAL A 94 -5.58 7.69 -6.90
C VAL A 94 -5.81 8.21 -8.32
N GLN A 95 -7.00 8.75 -8.58
CA GLN A 95 -7.36 9.29 -9.88
C GLN A 95 -6.49 10.49 -10.25
N PRO A 96 -6.26 10.73 -11.56
CA PRO A 96 -5.41 11.81 -12.03
C PRO A 96 -5.75 13.17 -11.41
N PHE A 97 -4.72 13.91 -11.02
CA PHE A 97 -4.86 15.27 -10.49
C PHE A 97 -3.64 16.13 -10.83
N GLY A 98 -3.81 17.45 -10.70
CA GLY A 98 -2.78 18.44 -10.97
C GLY A 98 -2.90 19.67 -10.08
N LEU A 99 -2.12 20.68 -10.40
CA LEU A 99 -2.23 21.99 -9.76
C LEU A 99 -3.48 22.72 -10.28
N LYS A 100 -4.18 23.45 -9.41
CA LYS A 100 -5.26 24.36 -9.83
C LYS A 100 -4.71 25.55 -10.60
N ASP A 101 -3.62 26.11 -10.11
CA ASP A 101 -2.82 27.16 -10.74
C ASP A 101 -1.40 26.62 -10.95
N SER A 102 -1.03 26.40 -12.22
CA SER A 102 0.27 25.83 -12.60
C SER A 102 1.45 26.76 -12.34
N THR A 103 1.20 28.05 -12.06
CA THR A 103 2.25 29.03 -11.75
C THR A 103 2.64 29.05 -10.27
N LYS A 104 1.86 28.37 -9.41
CA LYS A 104 2.06 28.34 -7.96
C LYS A 104 2.37 26.92 -7.48
N PRO A 105 3.14 26.76 -6.39
CA PRO A 105 3.30 25.46 -5.76
C PRO A 105 1.97 24.96 -5.20
N GLY A 106 1.86 23.64 -5.03
CA GLY A 106 0.71 22.99 -4.41
C GLY A 106 1.11 21.67 -3.77
N HIS A 107 0.30 21.20 -2.83
CA HIS A 107 0.57 19.96 -2.12
C HIS A 107 -0.72 19.24 -1.72
N ARG A 108 -0.57 17.93 -1.55
CA ARG A 108 -1.52 17.04 -0.88
C ARG A 108 -0.74 16.27 0.18
N LYS A 109 -1.15 16.38 1.44
CA LYS A 109 -0.54 15.67 2.55
C LYS A 109 -1.54 14.71 3.17
N ILE A 110 -1.07 13.48 3.38
CA ILE A 110 -1.88 12.36 3.84
C ILE A 110 -1.16 11.70 5.01
N LEU A 111 -1.93 11.28 6.01
CA LEU A 111 -1.49 10.30 7.01
C LEU A 111 -2.14 8.96 6.66
N ALA A 112 -1.32 7.94 6.45
CA ALA A 112 -1.76 6.57 6.21
C ALA A 112 -1.56 5.71 7.47
N LEU A 113 -2.58 4.96 7.84
CA LEU A 113 -2.54 3.98 8.92
C LEU A 113 -2.98 2.63 8.34
N PHE A 114 -2.29 1.57 8.73
CA PHE A 114 -2.59 0.22 8.29
C PHE A 114 -2.97 -0.63 9.49
N LEU A 115 -4.09 -1.33 9.38
CA LEU A 115 -4.49 -2.36 10.32
C LEU A 115 -3.91 -3.69 9.83
N VAL A 116 -2.98 -4.24 10.61
CA VAL A 116 -2.49 -5.60 10.41
C VAL A 116 -3.47 -6.58 11.04
N ASP A 117 -3.65 -7.73 10.41
CA ASP A 117 -4.50 -8.82 10.91
C ASP A 117 -4.21 -9.12 12.40
N PRO A 118 -5.18 -8.92 13.31
CA PRO A 118 -4.98 -9.13 14.74
C PRO A 118 -4.74 -10.61 15.11
N HIS A 119 -5.05 -11.55 14.21
CA HIS A 119 -4.76 -12.97 14.39
C HIS A 119 -3.30 -13.32 14.06
N MET A 120 -2.58 -12.41 13.39
CA MET A 120 -1.16 -12.55 13.10
C MET A 120 -0.31 -11.89 14.19
N ARG A 121 0.63 -12.64 14.76
CA ARG A 121 1.60 -12.06 15.70
C ARG A 121 2.73 -11.40 14.93
N VAL A 122 2.73 -10.07 14.92
CA VAL A 122 3.85 -9.25 14.45
C VAL A 122 4.69 -8.79 15.64
N LEU A 123 6.01 -8.79 15.48
CA LEU A 123 6.91 -8.23 16.47
C LEU A 123 6.64 -6.74 16.63
N SER A 124 6.24 -6.33 17.84
CA SER A 124 6.06 -4.91 18.15
C SER A 124 7.38 -4.18 18.01
N THR A 125 7.34 -2.97 17.43
CA THR A 125 8.49 -2.07 17.38
C THR A 125 8.99 -1.68 18.77
N ALA A 126 8.19 -1.85 19.83
CA ALA A 126 8.64 -1.71 21.22
C ALA A 126 9.72 -2.75 21.60
N ASN A 127 9.76 -3.88 20.90
CA ASN A 127 10.73 -4.96 21.11
C ASN A 127 11.81 -5.01 20.02
N VAL A 128 11.77 -4.10 19.05
CA VAL A 128 12.78 -3.99 17.99
C VAL A 128 13.78 -2.93 18.42
N PRO A 129 15.09 -3.26 18.52
CA PRO A 129 16.09 -2.25 18.84
C PRO A 129 16.14 -1.15 17.77
N PRO A 130 16.64 0.05 18.09
CA PRO A 130 16.92 1.08 17.10
C PRO A 130 17.61 0.48 15.87
N GLN A 131 17.15 0.77 14.66
CA GLN A 131 17.78 0.21 13.46
C GLN A 131 18.84 1.16 12.89
N GLN A 132 18.72 2.46 13.14
CA GLN A 132 19.65 3.46 12.65
C GLN A 132 20.95 3.43 13.44
N LYS A 133 22.07 3.33 12.71
CA LYS A 133 23.42 3.29 13.25
C LYS A 133 23.73 4.50 14.16
N GLU A 134 23.22 5.68 13.80
CA GLU A 134 23.45 6.90 14.56
C GLU A 134 22.81 6.85 15.96
N TRP A 135 21.67 6.16 16.12
CA TRP A 135 20.97 6.03 17.41
C TRP A 135 21.66 5.06 18.36
N TRP A 136 22.48 4.13 17.82
CA TRP A 136 23.23 3.18 18.65
C TRP A 136 24.36 3.83 19.42
N VAL A 137 25.02 4.82 18.82
CA VAL A 137 26.11 5.56 19.47
C VAL A 137 25.57 6.26 20.73
N GLU A 138 24.41 6.89 20.63
CA GLU A 138 23.74 7.54 21.76
C GLU A 138 23.30 6.54 22.84
N ARG A 139 22.78 5.38 22.42
CA ARG A 139 22.29 4.33 23.33
C ARG A 139 23.42 3.63 24.10
N LEU A 140 24.59 3.43 23.48
CA LEU A 140 25.72 2.77 24.14
C LEU A 140 26.29 3.56 25.32
N ASP A 141 26.21 4.89 25.28
CA ASP A 141 26.61 5.73 26.41
C ASP A 141 25.71 5.49 27.65
N GLU A 142 24.48 4.99 27.44
CA GLU A 142 23.55 4.62 28.51
C GLU A 142 23.80 3.20 29.04
N VAL A 143 24.33 2.30 28.21
CA VAL A 143 24.55 0.88 28.57
C VAL A 143 26.02 0.69 29.00
N ARG A 144 26.25 0.61 30.32
CA ARG A 144 27.57 0.41 30.96
C ARG A 144 28.23 -0.94 30.61
N THR A 145 28.62 -1.10 29.37
CA THR A 145 29.20 -2.32 28.76
C THR A 145 30.72 -2.23 28.64
N GLY A 146 31.34 -1.13 29.05
CA GLY A 146 32.76 -0.86 28.88
C GLY A 146 33.08 -0.14 27.56
N LEU A 147 32.21 -0.28 26.54
CA LEU A 147 32.26 0.51 25.31
C LEU A 147 32.03 2.00 25.59
N ASP A 148 31.25 2.34 26.62
CA ASP A 148 30.99 3.70 27.07
C ASP A 148 32.28 4.50 27.36
N LYS A 149 33.35 3.80 27.76
CA LYS A 149 34.66 4.40 28.11
C LYS A 149 35.56 4.67 26.90
N LEU A 150 35.21 4.19 25.71
CA LEU A 150 36.00 4.42 24.51
C LEU A 150 35.77 5.84 23.96
N PRO A 151 36.82 6.49 23.43
CA PRO A 151 36.66 7.68 22.58
C PRO A 151 35.72 7.39 21.39
N ARG A 152 35.06 8.43 20.90
CA ARG A 152 34.07 8.33 19.82
C ARG A 152 34.66 7.69 18.57
N GLU A 153 35.90 8.00 18.24
CA GLU A 153 36.61 7.48 17.07
C GLU A 153 36.74 5.95 17.12
N LEU A 154 37.04 5.38 18.28
CA LEU A 154 37.15 3.92 18.47
C LEU A 154 35.77 3.24 18.50
N LYS A 155 34.74 3.90 19.05
CA LYS A 155 33.35 3.42 18.96
C LYS A 155 32.91 3.32 17.49
N ASP A 156 33.18 4.36 16.72
CA ASP A 156 32.85 4.42 15.29
C ASP A 156 33.61 3.35 14.50
N GLU A 157 34.89 3.11 14.80
CA GLU A 157 35.68 2.04 14.18
C GLU A 157 35.12 0.64 14.46
N VAL A 158 34.75 0.35 15.71
CA VAL A 158 34.09 -0.93 16.07
C VAL A 158 32.79 -1.11 15.28
N PHE A 159 31.95 -0.08 15.18
CA PHE A 159 30.70 -0.14 14.42
C PHE A 159 30.87 -0.19 12.90
N ASN A 160 32.01 0.27 12.38
CA ASN A 160 32.34 0.11 10.97
C ASN A 160 32.80 -1.32 10.64
N GLU A 161 33.34 -2.05 11.63
CA GLU A 161 33.70 -3.46 11.48
C GLU A 161 32.54 -4.43 11.73
N VAL A 162 31.40 -3.98 12.26
CA VAL A 162 30.18 -4.80 12.34
C VAL A 162 29.64 -5.02 10.92
N LYS A 163 29.94 -6.19 10.36
CA LYS A 163 29.59 -6.59 8.97
C LYS A 163 28.25 -7.31 8.86
N ASP A 164 27.57 -7.56 9.97
CA ASP A 164 26.36 -8.38 10.01
C ASP A 164 25.08 -7.63 9.56
N GLY A 165 25.23 -6.47 8.91
CA GLY A 165 24.12 -5.70 8.34
C GLY A 165 23.24 -4.97 9.35
N PHE A 166 23.65 -4.90 10.62
CA PHE A 166 22.93 -4.19 11.67
C PHE A 166 23.91 -3.59 12.70
N PRO A 167 23.72 -2.32 13.13
CA PRO A 167 22.69 -1.37 12.71
C PRO A 167 22.95 -0.78 11.32
N ILE A 168 21.86 -0.37 10.63
CA ILE A 168 21.91 0.13 9.25
C ILE A 168 22.22 1.62 9.19
N SER A 169 23.07 2.03 8.26
CA SER A 169 23.33 3.42 7.94
C SER A 169 22.17 4.06 7.16
N LEU A 170 22.09 5.39 7.16
CA LEU A 170 21.11 6.11 6.32
C LEU A 170 21.27 5.81 4.83
N LYS A 171 22.50 5.52 4.38
CA LYS A 171 22.76 5.17 2.98
C LYS A 171 22.14 3.81 2.64
N GLU A 172 22.45 2.79 3.43
CA GLU A 172 21.88 1.44 3.27
C GLU A 172 20.35 1.46 3.39
N ALA A 173 19.80 2.24 4.35
CA ALA A 173 18.36 2.40 4.50
C ALA A 173 17.68 3.01 3.26
N LYS A 174 18.39 3.90 2.54
CA LYS A 174 17.88 4.47 1.28
C LYS A 174 17.98 3.47 0.13
N GLU A 175 19.07 2.72 0.04
CA GLU A 175 19.25 1.66 -0.97
C GLU A 175 18.19 0.56 -0.79
N LEU A 176 18.00 0.04 0.42
CA LEU A 176 16.94 -0.91 0.76
C LEU A 176 15.55 -0.37 0.44
N ARG A 177 15.31 0.93 0.67
CA ARG A 177 14.05 1.58 0.31
C ARG A 177 13.84 1.59 -1.20
N GLU A 178 14.87 1.87 -1.99
CA GLU A 178 14.77 1.85 -3.45
C GLU A 178 14.47 0.45 -3.97
N GLU A 179 15.16 -0.57 -3.45
CA GLU A 179 14.90 -1.99 -3.75
C GLU A 179 13.45 -2.37 -3.42
N LEU A 180 12.98 -2.03 -2.21
CA LEU A 180 11.60 -2.27 -1.78
C LEU A 180 10.58 -1.61 -2.72
N MET A 181 10.85 -0.39 -3.21
CA MET A 181 9.95 0.31 -4.13
C MET A 181 9.92 -0.36 -5.51
N GLU A 182 11.03 -0.89 -6.00
CA GLU A 182 11.07 -1.64 -7.26
C GLU A 182 10.35 -2.99 -7.15
N GLU A 183 10.56 -3.72 -6.05
CA GLU A 183 9.83 -4.97 -5.77
C GLU A 183 8.31 -4.73 -5.69
N ARG A 184 7.89 -3.65 -5.03
CA ARG A 184 6.47 -3.27 -4.94
C ARG A 184 5.87 -2.97 -6.31
N LYS A 185 6.54 -2.20 -7.17
CA LYS A 185 6.07 -1.95 -8.54
C LYS A 185 5.87 -3.25 -9.32
N ALA A 186 6.84 -4.17 -9.23
CA ALA A 186 6.76 -5.46 -9.91
C ALA A 186 5.60 -6.32 -9.37
N PHE A 187 5.36 -6.29 -8.07
CA PHE A 187 4.21 -6.95 -7.43
C PHE A 187 2.87 -6.36 -7.90
N GLU A 188 2.72 -5.03 -7.90
CA GLU A 188 1.48 -4.37 -8.33
C GLU A 188 1.07 -4.76 -9.75
N ILE A 189 2.02 -4.82 -10.68
CA ILE A 189 1.78 -5.21 -12.07
C ILE A 189 1.29 -6.66 -12.16
N LYS A 190 1.96 -7.58 -11.46
CA LYS A 190 1.58 -9.00 -11.43
C LYS A 190 0.21 -9.17 -10.77
N HIS A 191 -0.03 -8.48 -9.66
CA HIS A 191 -1.28 -8.53 -8.92
C HIS A 191 -2.45 -7.96 -9.73
N ASP A 192 -2.28 -6.83 -10.42
CA ASP A 192 -3.29 -6.28 -11.35
C ASP A 192 -3.63 -7.27 -12.47
N SER A 193 -2.61 -7.93 -13.02
CA SER A 193 -2.81 -8.93 -14.07
C SER A 193 -3.58 -10.16 -13.56
N ALA A 194 -3.21 -10.68 -12.40
CA ALA A 194 -3.92 -11.80 -11.76
C ALA A 194 -5.36 -11.42 -11.37
N PHE A 195 -5.56 -10.20 -10.87
CA PHE A 195 -6.87 -9.67 -10.50
C PHE A 195 -7.86 -9.61 -11.68
N LYS A 196 -7.34 -9.38 -12.90
CA LYS A 196 -8.12 -9.35 -14.13
C LYS A 196 -8.28 -10.72 -14.80
N ALA A 197 -7.59 -11.77 -14.34
CA ALA A 197 -7.56 -13.06 -15.01
C ALA A 197 -8.82 -13.91 -14.79
N ILE A 198 -9.63 -13.59 -13.77
CA ILE A 198 -10.91 -14.28 -13.54
C ILE A 198 -11.98 -13.55 -14.34
N GLU A 199 -12.58 -14.26 -15.29
CA GLU A 199 -13.59 -13.75 -16.21
C GLU A 199 -14.96 -14.38 -15.89
N PHE A 200 -16.02 -13.67 -16.22
CA PHE A 200 -17.33 -14.32 -16.32
C PHE A 200 -17.34 -15.21 -17.57
N SER A 201 -17.66 -16.49 -17.41
CA SER A 201 -17.77 -17.44 -18.53
C SER A 201 -19.09 -18.20 -18.40
N LEU A 202 -20.20 -17.50 -18.58
CA LEU A 202 -21.52 -18.12 -18.62
C LEU A 202 -21.67 -18.78 -20.00
N CYS A 203 -21.63 -20.11 -20.03
CA CYS A 203 -21.92 -20.90 -21.24
C CYS A 203 -23.42 -21.14 -21.37
N GLU A 204 -23.88 -21.35 -22.59
CA GLU A 204 -25.23 -21.84 -22.87
C GLU A 204 -25.41 -23.25 -22.28
N HIS A 205 -26.52 -23.46 -21.57
CA HIS A 205 -26.95 -24.76 -21.05
C HIS A 205 -28.07 -25.34 -21.90
#